data_AF-A0A924J5A5-F1
#
_entry.id   AF-A0A924J5A5-F1
#
_cell.length_a   1.000
_cell.length_b   1.000
_cell.length_c   1.000
_cell.angle_alpha   90.00
_cell.angle_beta   90.00
_cell.angle_gamma   90.00
#
_symmetry.space_group_name_H-M   'P 1'
#
loop_
_entity.id
_entity.type
_entity.pdbx_description
1 polymer ?
#
loop_
_entity_poly.entity_id
_entity_poly.type
_entity_poly.pdbx_seq_one_letter_code
_entity_poly.pdbx_strand_id
1 'polypeptide(L)'
;MNALLSGTSAPFIVGIALALIALAIVLAPVFSDDPPNEVRAAHRTRPKLEIDDEPVPGSAIEALREIEFDRETGKLSDDDYDGMKARYTVQALVELREQDAAAQDAAERRVMSAGVTAAPAASTADIAERLVRKYRPGITLCPEHGVRPEPDALFCSDCGTYLPGTCEQCGVQVTAAGAHFCSGCGHTLAA
;
A
#
# COMPACT_ATOMS: atom_id res chain seq x y z
N MET A 1 26.81 32.17 47.43
CA MET A 1 25.60 31.46 46.94
C MET A 1 25.97 30.40 45.90
N ASN A 2 26.91 29.48 46.19
CA ASN A 2 27.33 28.41 45.29
C ASN A 2 27.73 27.15 46.10
N ALA A 3 26.75 26.49 46.71
CA ALA A 3 27.01 25.31 47.54
C ALA A 3 25.85 24.30 47.56
N LEU A 4 25.22 24.03 46.41
CA LEU A 4 24.16 23.02 46.29
C LEU A 4 24.41 22.00 45.16
N LEU A 5 25.68 21.68 44.87
CA LEU A 5 26.06 20.83 43.72
C LEU A 5 27.04 19.69 44.06
N SER A 6 26.99 19.13 45.26
CA SER A 6 27.87 18.00 45.59
C SER A 6 27.21 17.01 46.57
N GLY A 7 26.46 16.03 46.04
CA GLY A 7 26.08 14.85 46.83
C GLY A 7 25.11 13.85 46.21
N THR A 8 23.90 14.25 45.83
CA THR A 8 22.80 13.28 45.62
C THR A 8 21.81 13.66 44.52
N SER A 9 21.95 14.82 43.89
CA SER A 9 21.03 15.31 42.85
C SER A 9 21.44 14.95 41.42
N ALA A 10 22.66 14.43 41.22
CA ALA A 10 23.16 14.03 39.90
C ALA A 10 22.22 13.09 39.13
N PRO A 11 21.68 11.99 39.72
CA PRO A 11 20.76 11.12 38.98
C PRO A 11 19.43 11.81 38.65
N PHE A 12 18.94 12.69 39.53
CA PHE A 12 17.71 13.47 39.28
C PHE A 12 17.90 14.49 38.15
N ILE A 13 19.04 15.18 38.11
CA ILE A 13 19.36 16.14 37.05
C ILE A 13 19.45 15.41 35.70
N VAL A 14 20.11 14.25 35.65
CA VAL A 14 20.19 13.43 34.44
C VAL A 14 18.81 12.94 34.01
N GLY A 15 17.98 12.47 34.95
CA GLY A 15 16.61 12.03 34.67
C GLY A 15 15.73 13.15 34.10
N ILE A 16 15.78 14.34 34.69
CA ILE A 16 15.04 15.52 34.21
C ILE A 16 15.54 15.95 32.82
N ALA A 17 16.86 15.96 32.60
CA ALA A 17 17.43 16.30 31.30
C ALA A 17 16.96 15.32 30.20
N LEU A 18 16.98 14.01 30.47
CA LEU A 18 16.49 13.00 29.53
C LEU A 18 14.99 13.15 29.25
N ALA A 19 14.19 13.43 30.28
CA ALA A 19 12.76 13.64 30.12
C ALA A 19 12.45 14.87 29.23
N LEU A 20 13.19 15.97 29.42
CA LEU A 20 13.04 17.17 28.59
C LEU A 20 13.49 16.94 27.15
N ILE A 21 14.58 16.19 26.92
CA ILE A 21 15.03 15.82 25.57
C ILE A 21 13.98 14.94 24.88
N ALA A 22 13.46 13.92 25.56
CA ALA A 22 12.42 13.06 25.02
C ALA A 22 11.15 13.86 24.67
N LEU A 23 10.74 14.77 25.57
CA LEU A 23 9.60 15.65 25.34
C LEU A 23 9.83 16.57 24.13
N ALA A 24 11.04 17.12 23.98
CA ALA A 24 11.39 17.96 22.84
C ALA A 24 11.35 17.18 21.52
N ILE A 25 11.82 15.93 21.50
CA ILE A 25 11.75 15.05 20.31
C ILE A 25 10.30 14.77 19.93
N VAL A 26 9.41 14.53 20.92
CA VAL A 26 7.98 14.27 20.69
C VAL A 26 7.23 15.51 20.21
N LEU A 27 7.59 16.70 20.73
CA LEU A 27 6.94 17.96 20.38
C LEU A 27 7.50 18.61 19.11
N ALA A 28 8.75 18.32 18.73
CA ALA A 28 9.35 18.80 17.49
C ALA A 28 8.43 18.70 16.27
N PRO A 29 7.81 17.55 15.94
CA PRO A 29 6.95 17.43 14.76
C PRO A 29 5.66 18.26 14.81
N VAL A 30 5.23 18.74 15.98
CA VAL A 30 4.03 19.59 16.11
C VAL A 30 4.34 21.04 15.74
N PHE A 31 5.58 21.48 15.97
CA PHE A 31 6.02 22.85 15.69
C PHE A 31 6.88 22.97 14.42
N SER A 32 7.28 21.84 13.84
CA SER A 32 7.96 21.82 12.55
C SER A 32 6.92 21.98 11.43
N ASP A 33 6.94 23.14 10.77
CA ASP A 33 6.26 23.39 9.49
C ASP A 33 6.90 22.63 8.30
N ASP A 34 7.65 21.56 8.60
CA ASP A 34 8.35 20.78 7.59
C ASP A 34 7.29 20.04 6.77
N PRO A 35 7.20 20.28 5.45
CA PRO A 35 6.22 19.59 4.62
C PRO A 35 6.46 18.08 4.78
N PRO A 36 5.39 17.28 4.95
CA PRO A 36 5.54 15.85 5.12
C PRO A 36 6.37 15.30 3.97
N ASN A 37 7.49 14.65 4.30
CA ASN A 37 8.30 13.84 3.40
C ASN A 37 7.39 13.22 2.32
N GLU A 38 7.66 13.51 1.05
CA GLU A 38 6.81 13.16 -0.10
C GLU A 38 6.39 11.68 -0.12
N VAL A 39 7.21 10.80 0.48
CA VAL A 39 6.92 9.36 0.65
C VAL A 39 5.67 9.12 1.51
N ARG A 40 5.37 9.98 2.48
CA ARG A 40 4.18 9.90 3.35
C ARG A 40 2.98 10.67 2.78
N ALA A 41 3.23 11.70 1.97
CA ALA A 41 2.19 12.45 1.26
C ALA A 41 1.48 11.58 0.20
N ALA A 42 2.21 10.70 -0.49
CA ALA A 42 1.65 9.74 -1.44
C ALA A 42 0.66 8.73 -0.81
N HIS A 43 0.75 8.48 0.50
CA HIS A 43 -0.20 7.64 1.22
C HIS A 43 -1.43 8.41 1.76
N ARG A 44 -1.37 9.74 1.86
CA ARG A 44 -2.53 10.57 2.28
C ARG A 44 -3.37 11.06 1.12
N THR A 45 -2.86 11.03 -0.10
CA THR A 45 -3.61 11.32 -1.33
C THR A 45 -4.35 10.10 -1.86
N ARG A 46 -4.85 9.22 -0.98
CA ARG A 46 -6.18 8.68 -1.30
C ARG A 46 -7.09 9.90 -1.26
N PRO A 47 -7.82 10.22 -2.35
CA PRO A 47 -8.94 11.14 -2.21
C PRO A 47 -9.74 10.56 -1.05
N LYS A 48 -9.88 11.31 0.04
CA LYS A 48 -10.95 11.05 0.98
C LYS A 48 -12.17 11.25 0.12
N LEU A 49 -12.67 10.16 -0.45
CA LEU A 49 -14.01 10.06 -0.95
C LEU A 49 -14.80 10.42 0.31
N GLU A 50 -15.22 11.68 0.43
CA GLU A 50 -16.35 12.04 1.27
C GLU A 50 -17.52 11.29 0.64
N ILE A 51 -17.55 9.99 0.90
CA ILE A 51 -18.77 9.22 0.92
C ILE A 51 -19.46 9.87 2.10
N ASP A 52 -20.42 10.73 1.81
CA ASP A 52 -21.42 11.07 2.80
C ASP A 52 -22.10 9.74 3.15
N ASP A 53 -21.52 9.01 4.12
CA ASP A 53 -22.06 7.81 4.75
C ASP A 53 -23.30 8.18 5.60
N GLU A 54 -24.05 9.23 5.22
CA GLU A 54 -25.41 9.36 5.71
C GLU A 54 -26.22 8.29 4.98
N PRO A 55 -26.71 7.25 5.69
CA PRO A 55 -27.55 6.26 5.08
C PRO A 55 -28.75 6.98 4.48
N VAL A 56 -28.95 6.83 3.17
CA VAL A 56 -30.15 7.36 2.51
C VAL A 56 -31.34 6.67 3.15
N PRO A 57 -32.24 7.43 3.84
CA PRO A 57 -33.37 6.84 4.55
C PRO A 57 -34.23 6.04 3.58
N GLY A 58 -34.46 4.77 3.88
CA GLY A 58 -35.24 3.85 3.04
C GLY A 58 -34.48 3.21 1.88
N SER A 59 -33.14 3.25 1.89
CA SER A 59 -32.32 2.48 0.94
C SER A 59 -32.47 0.97 1.13
N ALA A 60 -32.24 0.19 0.06
CA ALA A 60 -32.21 -1.26 0.17
C ALA A 60 -31.10 -1.78 1.11
N ILE A 61 -30.02 -1.00 1.29
CA ILE A 61 -28.95 -1.28 2.26
C ILE A 61 -29.46 -1.14 3.71
N GLU A 62 -30.27 -0.13 3.99
CA GLU A 62 -30.89 0.04 5.31
C GLU A 62 -31.91 -1.07 5.60
N ALA A 63 -32.73 -1.43 4.61
CA ALA A 63 -33.66 -2.55 4.72
C ALA A 63 -32.93 -3.87 5.01
N LEU A 64 -31.76 -4.11 4.42
CA LEU A 64 -30.91 -5.27 4.76
C LEU A 64 -30.44 -5.26 6.22
N ARG A 65 -30.08 -4.09 6.76
CA ARG A 65 -29.67 -3.96 8.17
C ARG A 65 -30.84 -4.18 9.13
N GLU A 66 -32.03 -3.70 8.77
CA GLU A 66 -33.24 -3.86 9.58
C GLU A 66 -33.69 -5.32 9.65
N ILE A 67 -33.74 -6.05 8.52
CA ILE A 67 -34.14 -7.48 8.54
C ILE A 67 -33.12 -8.36 9.27
N GLU A 68 -31.83 -8.01 9.22
CA GLU A 68 -30.78 -8.72 9.97
C GLU A 68 -31.01 -8.57 11.48
N PHE A 69 -31.30 -7.33 11.90
CA PHE A 69 -31.64 -7.03 13.28
C PHE A 69 -32.94 -7.72 13.72
N ASP A 70 -33.96 -7.75 12.88
CA ASP A 70 -35.23 -8.44 13.18
C ASP A 70 -35.06 -9.97 13.30
N ARG A 71 -34.15 -10.58 12.52
CA ARG A 71 -33.75 -11.99 12.70
C ARG A 71 -33.01 -12.20 14.02
N GLU A 72 -32.03 -11.34 14.35
CA GLU A 72 -31.28 -11.43 15.61
C GLU A 72 -32.16 -11.25 16.85
N THR A 73 -33.21 -10.43 16.74
CA THR A 73 -34.20 -10.24 17.82
C THR A 73 -35.29 -11.31 17.84
N GLY A 74 -35.29 -12.25 16.88
CA GLY A 74 -36.24 -13.35 16.80
C GLY A 74 -37.65 -12.95 16.32
N LYS A 75 -37.81 -11.78 15.71
CA LYS A 75 -39.08 -11.35 15.10
C LYS A 75 -39.32 -11.97 13.73
N LEU A 76 -38.26 -12.42 13.06
CA LEU A 76 -38.30 -12.98 11.72
C LEU A 76 -37.84 -14.45 11.74
N SER A 77 -38.53 -15.31 10.99
CA SER A 77 -38.12 -16.71 10.79
C SER A 77 -36.98 -16.80 9.78
N ASP A 78 -36.18 -17.87 9.84
CA ASP A 78 -35.05 -18.07 8.90
C ASP A 78 -35.53 -18.18 7.44
N ASP A 79 -36.68 -18.84 7.20
CA ASP A 79 -37.27 -19.00 5.86
C ASP A 79 -37.73 -17.64 5.28
N ASP A 80 -38.37 -16.79 6.11
CA ASP A 80 -38.80 -15.45 5.69
C ASP A 80 -37.60 -14.52 5.47
N TYR A 81 -36.57 -14.64 6.32
CA TYR A 81 -35.32 -13.90 6.21
C TYR A 81 -34.61 -14.17 4.88
N ASP A 82 -34.45 -15.43 4.48
CA ASP A 82 -33.74 -15.78 3.24
C ASP A 82 -34.42 -15.17 2.00
N GLY A 83 -35.75 -15.20 1.97
CA GLY A 83 -36.55 -14.59 0.91
C GLY A 83 -36.39 -13.06 0.84
N MET A 84 -36.43 -12.39 2.00
CA MET A 84 -36.25 -10.94 2.07
C MET A 84 -34.82 -10.52 1.75
N LYS A 85 -33.81 -11.23 2.30
CA LYS A 85 -32.39 -11.00 2.05
C LYS A 85 -32.07 -11.08 0.56
N ALA A 86 -32.55 -12.11 -0.12
CA ALA A 86 -32.31 -12.28 -1.56
C ALA A 86 -32.83 -11.09 -2.37
N ARG A 87 -34.05 -10.60 -2.07
CA ARG A 87 -34.65 -9.45 -2.76
C ARG A 87 -33.90 -8.15 -2.49
N TYR A 88 -33.66 -7.82 -1.23
CA TYR A 88 -32.99 -6.57 -0.87
C TYR A 88 -31.52 -6.56 -1.27
N THR A 89 -30.84 -7.70 -1.35
CA THR A 89 -29.47 -7.78 -1.89
C THR A 89 -29.43 -7.38 -3.36
N VAL A 90 -30.38 -7.84 -4.17
CA VAL A 90 -30.46 -7.44 -5.59
C VAL A 90 -30.72 -5.94 -5.71
N GLN A 91 -31.63 -5.39 -4.90
CA GLN A 91 -31.93 -3.96 -4.91
C GLN A 91 -30.73 -3.12 -4.45
N ALA A 92 -30.05 -3.50 -3.37
CA ALA A 92 -28.85 -2.82 -2.88
C ALA A 92 -27.71 -2.82 -3.91
N LEU A 93 -27.53 -3.92 -4.66
CA LEU A 93 -26.54 -3.98 -5.73
C LEU A 93 -26.89 -3.08 -6.92
N VAL A 94 -28.17 -2.80 -7.18
CA VAL A 94 -28.58 -1.84 -8.21
C VAL A 94 -28.29 -0.43 -7.74
N GLU A 95 -28.73 -0.08 -6.52
CA GLU A 95 -28.49 1.24 -5.92
C GLU A 95 -26.99 1.60 -5.88
N LEU A 96 -26.13 0.69 -5.44
CA LEU A 96 -24.67 0.91 -5.40
C LEU A 96 -24.08 1.19 -6.79
N ARG A 97 -24.53 0.47 -7.81
CA ARG A 97 -24.06 0.69 -9.19
C ARG A 97 -24.52 2.03 -9.74
N GLU A 98 -25.74 2.45 -9.41
CA GLU A 98 -26.26 3.77 -9.80
C GLU A 98 -25.51 4.90 -9.11
N GLN A 99 -25.18 4.74 -7.82
CA GLN A 99 -24.35 5.68 -7.07
C GLN A 99 -22.94 5.78 -7.64
N ASP A 100 -22.30 4.65 -7.95
CA ASP A 100 -20.98 4.61 -8.59
C ASP A 100 -21.00 5.29 -9.95
N ALA A 101 -22.00 5.02 -10.79
CA ALA A 101 -22.17 5.66 -12.08
C ALA A 101 -22.37 7.18 -11.94
N ALA A 102 -23.23 7.61 -11.00
CA ALA A 102 -23.46 9.03 -10.73
C ALA A 102 -22.19 9.74 -10.21
N ALA A 103 -21.39 9.06 -9.39
CA ALA A 103 -20.11 9.56 -8.89
C ALA A 103 -19.07 9.69 -10.01
N GLN A 104 -19.01 8.71 -10.93
CA GLN A 104 -18.17 8.75 -12.12
C GLN A 104 -18.57 9.91 -13.04
N ASP A 105 -19.85 10.05 -13.36
CA ASP A 105 -20.38 11.15 -14.15
C ASP A 105 -20.07 12.52 -13.52
N ALA A 106 -20.19 12.63 -12.20
CA ALA A 106 -19.86 13.85 -11.48
C ALA A 106 -18.34 14.14 -11.50
N ALA A 107 -17.50 13.11 -11.44
CA ALA A 107 -16.06 13.26 -11.59
C ALA A 107 -15.69 13.70 -13.02
N GLU A 108 -16.28 13.09 -14.05
CA GLU A 108 -16.07 13.44 -15.45
C GLU A 108 -16.50 14.89 -15.75
N ARG A 109 -17.67 15.32 -15.25
CA ARG A 109 -18.12 16.72 -15.36
C ARG A 109 -17.15 17.68 -14.69
N ARG A 110 -16.60 17.34 -13.51
CA ARG A 110 -15.60 18.16 -12.83
C ARG A 110 -14.32 18.28 -13.65
N VAL A 111 -13.82 17.18 -14.20
CA VAL A 111 -12.62 17.16 -15.08
C VAL A 111 -12.84 18.03 -16.31
N MET A 112 -14.00 17.92 -16.97
CA MET A 112 -14.35 18.74 -18.13
C MET A 112 -14.45 20.24 -17.79
N SER A 113 -15.03 20.57 -16.64
CA SER A 113 -15.15 21.96 -16.17
C SER A 113 -13.83 22.60 -15.74
N ALA A 114 -12.83 21.78 -15.36
CA ALA A 114 -11.52 22.24 -14.91
C ALA A 114 -10.56 22.61 -16.05
N GLY A 115 -10.98 22.47 -17.32
CA GLY A 115 -10.19 22.92 -18.48
C GLY A 115 -8.84 22.20 -18.66
N VAL A 116 -8.65 21.06 -17.99
CA VAL A 116 -7.49 20.19 -18.23
C VAL A 116 -7.74 19.46 -19.54
N THR A 117 -6.90 19.69 -20.56
CA THR A 117 -6.92 18.89 -21.78
C THR A 117 -6.64 17.44 -21.41
N ALA A 118 -7.70 16.66 -21.27
CA ALA A 118 -7.60 15.25 -20.96
C ALA A 118 -6.93 14.55 -22.14
N ALA A 119 -5.70 14.08 -21.95
CA ALA A 119 -5.24 12.90 -22.66
C ALA A 119 -6.30 11.80 -22.46
N PRO A 120 -6.64 11.02 -23.50
CA PRO A 120 -7.79 10.14 -23.49
C PRO A 120 -7.79 9.28 -22.23
N ALA A 121 -8.95 9.23 -21.57
CA ALA A 121 -9.19 8.53 -20.33
C ALA A 121 -8.56 7.14 -20.41
N ALA A 122 -7.40 7.03 -19.75
CA ALA A 122 -6.72 5.78 -19.53
C ALA A 122 -7.71 4.87 -18.82
N SER A 123 -8.05 3.74 -19.42
CA SER A 123 -8.85 2.73 -18.73
C SER A 123 -8.21 2.43 -17.36
N THR A 124 -8.98 1.97 -16.39
CA THR A 124 -8.41 1.52 -15.10
C THR A 124 -7.28 0.51 -15.29
N ALA A 125 -7.35 -0.30 -16.37
CA ALA A 125 -6.27 -1.17 -16.83
C ALA A 125 -5.02 -0.38 -17.26
N ASP A 126 -5.14 0.71 -18.02
CA ASP A 126 -4.01 1.55 -18.44
C ASP A 126 -3.34 2.30 -17.27
N ILE A 127 -4.11 2.65 -16.24
CA ILE A 127 -3.57 3.25 -15.01
C ILE A 127 -2.81 2.19 -14.20
N ALA A 128 -3.41 1.01 -14.02
CA ALA A 128 -2.77 -0.11 -13.35
C ALA A 128 -1.47 -0.52 -14.04
N GLU A 129 -1.47 -0.62 -15.37
CA GLU A 129 -0.29 -1.01 -16.15
C GLU A 129 0.81 0.06 -16.10
N ARG A 130 0.46 1.34 -16.12
CA ARG A 130 1.42 2.45 -15.90
C ARG A 130 2.04 2.41 -14.51
N LEU A 131 1.26 2.12 -13.47
CA LEU A 131 1.76 2.00 -12.10
C LEU A 131 2.70 0.80 -11.96
N VAL A 132 2.31 -0.36 -12.49
CA VAL A 132 3.17 -1.55 -12.51
C VAL A 132 4.48 -1.27 -13.23
N ARG A 133 4.48 -0.56 -14.37
CA ARG A 133 5.71 -0.15 -15.08
C ARG A 133 6.58 0.78 -14.26
N LYS A 134 5.99 1.72 -13.52
CA LYS A 134 6.72 2.69 -12.70
C LYS A 134 7.44 2.03 -11.52
N TYR A 135 6.86 0.97 -10.97
CA TYR A 135 7.39 0.27 -9.79
C TYR A 135 7.97 -1.11 -10.10
N ARG A 136 8.15 -1.49 -11.37
CA ARG A 136 8.84 -2.72 -11.76
C ARG A 136 10.35 -2.47 -11.77
N PRO A 137 11.10 -2.90 -10.76
CA PRO A 137 12.57 -2.92 -10.82
C PRO A 137 13.04 -3.78 -12.01
N GLY A 138 14.29 -3.58 -12.43
CA GLY A 138 14.85 -4.18 -13.65
C GLY A 138 14.49 -5.65 -13.85
N ILE A 139 14.19 -6.04 -15.10
CA ILE A 139 13.79 -7.41 -15.42
C ILE A 139 15.06 -8.25 -15.55
N THR A 140 15.28 -9.14 -14.58
CA THR A 140 16.31 -10.17 -14.69
C THR A 140 15.72 -11.41 -15.38
N LEU A 141 16.46 -11.96 -16.35
CA LEU A 141 16.01 -13.07 -17.19
C LEU A 141 16.90 -14.29 -16.98
N CYS A 142 16.30 -15.44 -16.71
CA CYS A 142 16.94 -16.73 -16.87
C CYS A 142 16.77 -17.20 -18.33
N PRO A 143 17.82 -17.67 -19.01
CA PRO A 143 17.69 -18.18 -20.38
C PRO A 143 16.77 -19.41 -20.50
N GLU A 144 16.58 -20.17 -19.42
CA GLU A 144 15.69 -21.35 -19.41
C GLU A 144 14.30 -21.06 -18.84
N HIS A 145 14.21 -20.33 -17.73
CA HIS A 145 12.96 -20.12 -16.97
C HIS A 145 12.33 -18.74 -17.18
N GLY A 146 12.95 -17.87 -17.98
CA GLY A 146 12.45 -16.54 -18.28
C GLY A 146 12.55 -15.55 -17.11
N VAL A 147 11.59 -14.63 -17.03
CA VAL A 147 11.57 -13.50 -16.08
C VAL A 147 11.66 -13.99 -14.64
N ARG A 148 12.56 -13.37 -13.87
CA ARG A 148 12.68 -13.60 -12.43
C ARG A 148 11.78 -12.65 -11.64
N PRO A 149 10.98 -13.16 -10.69
CA PRO A 149 10.21 -12.33 -9.77
C PRO A 149 11.09 -11.37 -8.97
N GLU A 150 12.30 -11.82 -8.62
CA GLU A 150 13.30 -11.04 -7.91
C GLU A 150 14.16 -10.26 -8.94
N PRO A 151 14.07 -8.92 -8.96
CA PRO A 151 14.75 -8.09 -9.95
C PRO A 151 16.28 -8.07 -9.77
N ASP A 152 16.75 -8.32 -8.56
CA ASP A 152 18.13 -8.34 -8.12
C ASP A 152 18.69 -9.77 -8.02
N ALA A 153 18.00 -10.75 -8.61
CA ALA A 153 18.45 -12.13 -8.63
C ALA A 153 19.86 -12.25 -9.26
N LEU A 154 20.84 -12.69 -8.46
CA LEU A 154 22.13 -13.15 -8.97
C LEU A 154 22.05 -14.58 -9.50
N PHE A 155 21.11 -15.38 -8.98
CA PHE A 155 20.87 -16.76 -9.38
C PHE A 155 19.40 -17.01 -9.71
N CYS A 156 19.12 -17.95 -10.61
CA CYS A 156 17.76 -18.39 -10.87
C CYS A 156 17.23 -19.26 -9.72
N SER A 157 16.08 -18.89 -9.14
CA SER A 157 15.42 -19.68 -8.08
C SER A 157 14.96 -21.07 -8.53
N ASP A 158 14.74 -21.30 -9.84
CA ASP A 158 14.29 -22.59 -10.38
C ASP A 158 15.45 -23.54 -10.73
N CYS A 159 16.52 -23.04 -11.35
CA CYS A 159 17.64 -23.89 -11.81
C CYS A 159 19.02 -23.58 -11.20
N GLY A 160 19.14 -22.54 -10.39
CA GLY A 160 20.39 -22.15 -9.73
C GLY A 160 21.46 -21.56 -10.66
N THR A 161 21.15 -21.28 -11.92
CA THR A 161 22.11 -20.67 -12.87
C THR A 161 22.47 -19.25 -12.44
N TYR A 162 23.76 -18.91 -12.49
CA TYR A 162 24.27 -17.55 -12.27
C TYR A 162 23.87 -16.64 -13.43
N LEU A 163 23.03 -15.64 -13.15
CA LEU A 163 22.33 -14.84 -14.17
C LEU A 163 23.21 -13.80 -14.88
N PRO A 164 24.24 -13.21 -14.25
CA PRO A 164 25.22 -12.40 -14.96
C PRO A 164 26.01 -13.20 -16.01
N GLY A 165 26.05 -14.53 -15.90
CA GLY A 165 26.65 -15.45 -16.88
C GLY A 165 28.18 -15.47 -16.90
N THR A 166 28.86 -14.39 -16.53
CA THR A 166 30.32 -14.28 -16.51
C THR A 166 30.83 -13.80 -15.16
N CYS A 167 32.00 -14.30 -14.73
CA CYS A 167 32.64 -13.81 -13.52
C CYS A 167 33.10 -12.36 -13.69
N GLU A 168 32.71 -11.47 -12.77
CA GLU A 168 33.09 -10.05 -12.80
C GLU A 168 34.59 -9.81 -12.61
N GLN A 169 35.31 -10.71 -11.94
CA GLN A 169 36.74 -10.53 -11.67
C GLN A 169 37.63 -10.97 -12.84
N CYS A 170 37.31 -12.08 -13.52
CA CYS A 170 38.19 -12.67 -14.53
C CYS A 170 37.55 -12.84 -15.92
N GLY A 171 36.25 -12.55 -16.05
CA GLY A 171 35.51 -12.64 -17.32
C GLY A 171 35.20 -14.05 -17.81
N VAL A 172 35.58 -15.10 -17.08
CA VAL A 172 35.28 -16.48 -17.51
C VAL A 172 33.77 -16.73 -17.47
N GLN A 173 33.26 -17.52 -18.42
CA GLN A 173 31.86 -17.91 -18.45
C GLN A 173 31.55 -18.88 -17.30
N VAL A 174 30.52 -18.57 -16.54
CA VAL A 174 29.99 -19.43 -15.47
C VAL A 174 28.82 -20.22 -16.04
N THR A 175 29.07 -21.47 -16.41
CA THR A 175 28.05 -22.36 -17.00
C THR A 175 27.51 -23.40 -16.02
N ALA A 176 28.20 -23.63 -14.90
CA ALA A 176 27.78 -24.59 -13.89
C ALA A 176 26.62 -24.03 -13.06
N ALA A 177 25.51 -24.76 -13.01
CA ALA A 177 24.38 -24.45 -12.12
C ALA A 177 24.82 -24.54 -10.65
N GLY A 178 24.39 -23.58 -9.83
CA GLY A 178 24.74 -23.52 -8.41
C GLY A 178 26.19 -23.13 -8.12
N ALA A 179 26.92 -22.56 -9.10
CA ALA A 179 28.29 -22.10 -8.89
C ALA A 179 28.32 -20.87 -7.96
N HIS A 180 28.71 -21.08 -6.70
CA HIS A 180 28.98 -19.99 -5.76
C HIS A 180 30.38 -19.38 -5.93
N PHE A 181 31.29 -20.11 -6.57
CA PHE A 181 32.67 -19.69 -6.84
C PHE A 181 33.00 -19.85 -8.33
N CYS A 182 33.80 -18.93 -8.84
CA CYS A 182 34.33 -18.97 -10.20
C CYS A 182 35.38 -20.10 -10.33
N SER A 183 35.19 -20.99 -11.30
CA SER A 183 36.14 -22.08 -11.58
C SER A 183 37.47 -21.63 -12.19
N GLY A 184 37.53 -20.41 -12.75
CA GLY A 184 38.75 -19.86 -13.35
C GLY A 184 39.66 -19.16 -12.35
N CYS A 185 39.10 -18.29 -11.50
CA CYS A 185 39.89 -17.46 -10.56
C CYS A 185 39.56 -17.67 -9.08
N GLY A 186 38.57 -18.49 -8.73
CA GLY A 186 38.16 -18.75 -7.35
C GLY A 186 37.33 -17.65 -6.68
N HIS A 187 36.98 -16.57 -7.39
CA HIS A 187 36.16 -15.48 -6.84
C HIS A 187 34.75 -15.95 -6.45
N THR A 188 34.21 -15.41 -5.37
CA THR A 188 32.81 -15.58 -4.97
C THR A 188 31.90 -14.87 -5.95
N LEU A 189 30.89 -15.55 -6.50
CA LEU A 189 29.97 -14.98 -7.50
C LEU A 189 28.77 -14.25 -6.88
N ALA A 190 28.59 -14.37 -5.56
CA ALA A 190 27.70 -13.55 -4.76
C ALA A 190 28.42 -13.11 -3.48
N ALA A 191 28.57 -11.80 -3.31
CA ALA A 191 29.10 -11.15 -2.12
C ALA A 191 28.08 -10.12 -1.62
#